data_AF-A0AAW1I9F3-F1
#
_entry.id   AF-A0AAW1I9F3-F1
#
_cell.length_a   1.000
_cell.length_b   1.000
_cell.length_c   1.000
_cell.angle_alpha   90.00
_cell.angle_beta   90.00
_cell.angle_gamma   90.00
#
_symmetry.space_group_name_H-M   'P 1'
#
loop_
_entity.id
_entity.type
_entity.pdbx_description
1 polymer ?
#
loop_
_entity_poly.entity_id
_entity_poly.type
_entity_poly.pdbx_seq_one_letter_code
_entity_poly.pdbx_strand_id
1 'polypeptide(L)'
;MFFVVYGTGCMFLLLLIIAPAIIGVRKLPYSSWYPFDWSLSPTYEILYTIQVYVAIYIIANTVCGYDFLYCSVCANCVAQYRLLNEAIKYIGSGREKILTDLLFGIPGVGYRPVLTKEYEDERKLLVICVNHHQKLIK
;
A
#
# COMPACT_ATOMS: atom_id res chain seq x y z
N MET A 1 11.00 2.01 -4.18
CA MET A 1 11.33 1.74 -2.76
C MET A 1 10.53 0.56 -2.23
N PHE A 2 9.19 0.59 -2.20
CA PHE A 2 8.36 -0.52 -1.70
C PHE A 2 8.62 -1.87 -2.39
N PHE A 3 8.70 -1.89 -3.73
CA PHE A 3 9.05 -3.11 -4.49
C PHE A 3 10.44 -3.67 -4.16
N VAL A 4 11.40 -2.80 -3.85
CA VAL A 4 12.76 -3.22 -3.49
C VAL A 4 12.75 -3.87 -2.11
N VAL A 5 12.10 -3.24 -1.13
CA VAL A 5 11.96 -3.78 0.23
C VAL A 5 11.22 -5.13 0.20
N TYR A 6 10.11 -5.20 -0.54
CA TYR A 6 9.35 -6.44 -0.73
C TYR A 6 10.22 -7.54 -1.37
N GLY A 7 10.87 -7.22 -2.49
CA GLY A 7 11.73 -8.16 -3.20
C GLY A 7 12.87 -8.68 -2.33
N THR A 8 13.54 -7.80 -1.58
CA THR A 8 14.60 -8.21 -0.64
C THR A 8 14.09 -9.10 0.48
N GLY A 9 12.88 -8.83 1.01
CA GLY A 9 12.24 -9.66 2.03
C GLY A 9 11.90 -11.07 1.52
N CYS A 10 11.31 -11.17 0.33
CA CYS A 10 11.04 -12.45 -0.32
C CYS A 10 12.32 -13.23 -0.59
N MET A 11 13.38 -12.57 -1.09
CA MET A 11 14.67 -13.21 -1.36
C MET A 11 15.32 -13.73 -0.07
N PHE A 12 15.27 -12.96 1.02
CA PHE A 12 15.79 -13.41 2.32
C PHE A 12 15.06 -14.64 2.85
N LEU A 13 13.71 -14.65 2.78
CA LEU A 13 12.90 -15.79 3.20
C LEU A 13 13.15 -17.03 2.34
N LEU A 14 13.25 -16.86 1.02
CA LEU A 14 13.59 -17.96 0.10
C LEU A 14 14.97 -18.54 0.42
N LEU A 15 15.97 -17.71 0.70
CA LEU A 15 17.30 -18.18 1.09
C LEU A 15 17.27 -18.98 2.39
N LEU A 16 16.54 -18.53 3.41
CA LEU A 16 16.38 -19.26 4.67
C LEU A 16 15.68 -20.61 4.48
N ILE A 17 14.71 -20.67 3.57
CA ILE A 17 13.97 -21.90 3.25
C ILE A 17 14.82 -22.85 2.39
N ILE A 18 15.63 -22.36 1.46
CA ILE A 18 16.40 -23.20 0.53
C ILE A 18 17.70 -23.70 1.18
N ALA A 19 18.33 -22.92 2.05
CA ALA A 19 19.58 -23.29 2.73
C ALA A 19 19.55 -24.68 3.41
N PRO A 20 18.57 -25.04 4.26
CA PRO A 20 18.53 -26.37 4.88
C PRO A 20 18.30 -27.50 3.86
N ALA A 21 17.57 -27.23 2.76
CA ALA A 21 17.37 -28.20 1.68
C ALA A 21 18.67 -28.50 0.92
N ILE A 22 19.54 -27.49 0.72
CA ILE A 22 20.85 -27.66 0.05
C ILE A 22 21.83 -28.45 0.95
N ILE A 23 21.82 -28.19 2.26
CA ILE A 23 22.74 -28.85 3.21
C ILE A 23 22.36 -30.33 3.43
N GLY A 24 21.20 -30.79 2.93
CA GLY A 24 20.77 -32.19 2.98
C GLY A 24 20.29 -32.65 4.36
N VAL A 25 20.08 -31.71 5.29
CA VAL A 25 19.57 -32.02 6.63
C VAL A 25 18.05 -32.04 6.56
N ARG A 26 17.44 -33.20 6.85
CA ARG A 26 15.98 -33.34 6.98
C ARG A 26 15.48 -32.60 8.21
N LYS A 27 15.22 -31.32 8.05
CA LYS A 27 14.63 -30.44 9.06
C LYS A 27 13.54 -29.61 8.38
N LEU A 28 12.40 -29.55 9.05
CA LEU A 28 11.32 -28.65 8.65
C LEU A 28 11.77 -27.19 8.79
N PRO A 29 11.36 -26.29 7.88
CA PRO A 29 11.66 -24.85 7.97
C PRO A 29 11.17 -24.25 9.29
N TYR A 30 10.03 -24.73 9.79
CA TYR A 30 9.48 -24.35 11.08
C TYR A 30 9.36 -25.57 11.99
N SER A 31 9.95 -25.45 13.18
CA SER A 31 9.86 -26.47 14.22
C SER A 31 8.47 -26.47 14.83
N SER A 32 7.67 -27.47 14.46
CA SER A 32 6.30 -27.66 14.94
C SER A 32 6.12 -29.09 15.44
N TRP A 33 5.32 -29.27 16.49
CA TRP A 33 4.96 -30.59 16.97
C TRP A 33 3.80 -31.15 16.15
N TYR A 34 3.96 -32.36 15.64
CA TYR A 34 2.93 -33.08 14.90
C TYR A 34 2.67 -34.43 15.58
N PRO A 35 1.41 -34.89 15.65
CA PRO A 35 1.05 -36.17 16.29
C PRO A 35 1.40 -37.40 15.43
N PHE A 36 2.13 -37.21 14.33
CA PHE A 36 2.55 -38.25 13.38
C PHE A 36 4.04 -38.10 13.06
N ASP A 37 4.64 -39.17 12.55
CA ASP A 37 6.04 -39.15 12.13
C ASP A 37 6.20 -38.42 10.79
N TRP A 38 6.64 -37.17 10.87
CA TRP A 38 6.88 -36.31 9.71
C TRP A 38 8.24 -36.57 9.05
N SER A 39 9.12 -37.37 9.66
CA SER A 39 10.49 -37.60 9.15
C SER A 39 10.54 -38.54 7.94
N LEU A 40 9.47 -39.33 7.76
CA LEU A 40 9.31 -40.31 6.70
C LEU A 40 8.81 -39.66 5.40
N SER A 41 9.30 -40.15 4.26
CA SER A 41 8.75 -39.81 2.94
C SER A 41 7.47 -40.63 2.71
N PRO A 42 6.38 -40.06 2.16
CA PRO A 42 6.26 -38.75 1.50
C PRO A 42 5.82 -37.58 2.41
N THR A 43 5.54 -37.86 3.69
CA THR A 43 4.99 -36.87 4.63
C THR A 43 5.91 -35.68 4.80
N TYR A 44 7.23 -35.90 4.87
CA TYR A 44 8.22 -34.83 4.96
C TYR A 44 8.09 -33.81 3.82
N GLU A 45 8.07 -34.26 2.56
CA GLU A 45 8.05 -33.36 1.40
C GLU A 45 6.74 -32.56 1.32
N ILE A 46 5.62 -33.20 1.65
CA ILE A 46 4.30 -32.55 1.70
C ILE A 46 4.29 -31.46 2.77
N LEU A 47 4.73 -31.79 4.00
CA LEU A 47 4.73 -30.85 5.11
C LEU A 47 5.67 -29.67 4.85
N TYR A 48 6.85 -29.95 4.29
CA TYR A 48 7.81 -28.93 3.88
C TYR A 48 7.17 -27.95 2.90
N THR A 49 6.53 -28.47 1.84
CA THR A 49 5.88 -27.65 0.82
C THR A 49 4.76 -26.80 1.39
N ILE A 50 3.94 -27.38 2.28
CA ILE A 50 2.86 -26.65 2.97
C ILE A 50 3.42 -25.54 3.85
N GLN A 51 4.45 -25.81 4.66
CA GLN A 51 5.05 -24.79 5.52
C GLN A 51 5.65 -23.63 4.72
N VAL A 52 6.31 -23.93 3.60
CA VAL A 52 6.85 -22.92 2.68
C VAL A 52 5.74 -22.08 2.05
N TYR A 53 4.68 -22.74 1.58
CA TYR A 53 3.52 -22.05 1.02
C TYR A 53 2.87 -21.11 2.04
N VAL A 54 2.62 -21.58 3.26
CA VAL A 54 2.04 -20.76 4.33
C VAL A 54 2.95 -19.58 4.67
N ALA A 55 4.25 -19.80 4.81
CA ALA A 55 5.20 -18.75 5.17
C ALA A 55 5.29 -17.64 4.13
N ILE A 56 5.43 -18.00 2.85
CA ILE A 56 5.61 -17.02 1.77
C ILE A 56 4.27 -16.42 1.37
N TYR A 57 3.28 -17.26 1.05
CA TYR A 57 2.04 -16.82 0.42
C TYR A 57 1.06 -16.23 1.43
N ILE A 58 0.98 -16.77 2.64
CA ILE A 58 0.05 -16.27 3.64
C ILE A 58 0.75 -15.25 4.53
N ILE A 59 1.74 -15.67 5.31
CA ILE A 59 2.31 -14.83 6.37
C ILE A 59 3.01 -13.59 5.79
N ALA A 60 3.98 -13.78 4.88
CA ALA A 60 4.77 -12.66 4.37
C ALA A 60 3.92 -11.67 3.57
N ASN A 61 3.03 -12.15 2.68
CA ASN A 61 2.15 -11.27 1.91
C ASN A 61 1.15 -10.53 2.80
N THR A 62 0.58 -11.18 3.82
CA THR A 62 -0.35 -10.51 4.72
C THR A 62 0.36 -9.42 5.52
N VAL A 63 1.49 -9.72 6.16
CA VAL A 63 2.24 -8.74 6.96
C VAL A 63 2.71 -7.56 6.09
N CYS A 64 3.40 -7.84 4.98
CA CYS A 64 3.86 -6.78 4.08
C CYS A 64 2.71 -6.01 3.46
N GLY A 65 1.58 -6.68 3.16
CA GLY A 65 0.38 -6.04 2.61
C GLY A 65 -0.19 -4.99 3.55
N TYR A 66 -0.28 -5.29 4.85
CA TYR A 66 -0.72 -4.32 5.85
C TYR A 66 0.24 -3.13 5.96
N ASP A 67 1.55 -3.39 5.99
CA ASP A 67 2.56 -2.33 6.06
C ASP A 67 2.49 -1.42 4.83
N PHE A 68 2.35 -1.98 3.63
CA PHE A 68 2.22 -1.20 2.39
C PHE A 68 0.93 -0.39 2.36
N LEU A 69 -0.18 -0.97 2.80
CA LEU A 69 -1.45 -0.25 2.90
C LEU A 69 -1.31 0.94 3.85
N TYR A 70 -0.75 0.72 5.03
CA TYR A 70 -0.52 1.78 6.01
C TYR A 70 0.39 2.88 5.45
N CYS A 71 1.56 2.53 4.92
CA CYS A 71 2.49 3.49 4.32
C CYS A 71 1.87 4.25 3.15
N SER A 72 1.06 3.60 2.32
CA SER A 72 0.36 4.25 1.20
C SER A 72 -0.66 5.27 1.68
N VAL A 73 -1.44 4.96 2.73
CA VAL A 73 -2.36 5.91 3.36
C VAL A 73 -1.59 7.10 3.91
N CYS A 74 -0.50 6.88 4.65
CA CYS A 74 0.35 7.97 5.16
C CYS A 74 0.93 8.83 4.03
N ALA A 75 1.44 8.22 2.96
CA ALA A 75 1.98 8.94 1.80
C ALA A 75 0.90 9.80 1.13
N ASN A 76 -0.32 9.28 1.00
CA ASN A 76 -1.46 10.03 0.49
C ASN A 76 -1.82 11.21 1.40
N CYS A 77 -1.89 11.01 2.73
CA CYS A 77 -2.15 12.09 3.67
C CYS A 77 -1.09 13.20 3.58
N VAL A 78 0.19 12.85 3.47
CA VAL A 78 1.29 13.82 3.32
C VAL A 78 1.19 14.58 2.00
N ALA A 79 0.92 13.89 0.89
CA ALA A 79 0.73 14.52 -0.41
C ALA A 79 -0.45 15.51 -0.38
N GLN A 80 -1.58 15.11 0.21
CA GLN A 80 -2.77 15.94 0.36
C GLN A 80 -2.52 17.15 1.27
N TYR A 81 -1.82 16.96 2.39
CA TYR A 81 -1.45 18.07 3.27
C TYR A 81 -0.56 19.09 2.56
N ARG A 82 0.40 18.64 1.75
CA ARG A 82 1.24 19.53 0.94
C ARG A 82 0.42 20.31 -0.08
N LEU A 83 -0.50 19.64 -0.79
CA LEU A 83 -1.41 20.29 -1.73
C LEU A 83 -2.28 21.35 -1.05
N LEU A 84 -2.85 21.03 0.11
CA LEU A 84 -3.63 21.99 0.89
C LEU A 84 -2.80 23.20 1.32
N ASN A 85 -1.58 22.96 1.81
CA ASN A 85 -0.68 24.02 2.23
C ASN A 85 -0.32 24.96 1.07
N GLU A 86 -0.11 24.43 -0.14
CA GLU A 86 0.07 25.27 -1.32
C GLU A 86 -1.21 26.01 -1.70
N ALA A 87 -2.37 25.36 -1.66
CA ALA A 87 -3.65 25.98 -2.02
C ALA A 87 -4.00 27.17 -1.09
N ILE A 88 -3.75 27.03 0.21
CA ILE A 88 -4.00 28.09 1.20
C ILE A 88 -3.22 29.37 0.87
N LYS A 89 -2.01 29.29 0.30
CA LYS A 89 -1.21 30.48 -0.07
C LYS A 89 -1.86 31.34 -1.15
N TYR A 90 -2.78 30.79 -1.94
CA TYR A 90 -3.47 31.51 -3.00
C TYR A 90 -4.79 32.13 -2.52
N ILE A 91 -5.33 31.69 -1.38
CA ILE A 91 -6.56 32.22 -0.78
C ILE A 91 -6.33 33.67 -0.33
N GLY A 92 -7.18 34.59 -0.79
CA GLY A 92 -7.07 36.03 -0.49
C GLY A 92 -5.95 36.74 -1.25
N SER A 93 -5.22 36.04 -2.13
CA SER A 93 -4.12 36.62 -2.91
C SER A 93 -4.58 37.21 -4.27
N GLY A 94 -5.87 37.11 -4.60
CA GLY A 94 -6.42 37.52 -5.90
C GLY A 94 -5.98 36.65 -7.10
N ARG A 95 -5.20 35.58 -6.87
CA ARG A 95 -4.68 34.66 -7.91
C ARG A 95 -5.36 33.29 -7.90
N GLU A 96 -6.50 33.19 -7.24
CA GLU A 96 -7.27 31.95 -7.05
C GLU A 96 -7.73 31.32 -8.36
N LYS A 97 -8.04 32.15 -9.37
CA LYS A 97 -8.40 31.71 -10.73
C LYS A 97 -7.28 30.92 -11.39
N ILE A 98 -6.01 31.32 -11.22
CA ILE A 98 -4.86 30.65 -11.82
C ILE A 98 -4.71 29.24 -11.23
N LEU A 99 -4.82 29.11 -9.90
CA LEU A 99 -4.75 27.81 -9.23
C LEU A 99 -5.93 26.91 -9.66
N THR A 100 -7.12 27.49 -9.76
CA THR A 100 -8.35 26.81 -10.15
C THR A 100 -8.25 26.28 -11.59
N ASP A 101 -7.78 27.09 -12.53
CA ASP A 101 -7.57 26.68 -13.93
C ASP A 101 -6.49 25.58 -14.05
N LEU A 102 -5.42 25.68 -13.26
CA LEU A 102 -4.35 24.67 -13.23
C LEU A 102 -4.85 23.32 -12.70
N LEU A 103 -5.70 23.33 -11.67
CA LEU A 103 -6.33 22.13 -11.11
C LEU A 103 -7.37 21.53 -12.07
N PHE A 104 -8.10 22.36 -12.82
CA PHE A 104 -9.04 21.91 -13.86
C PHE A 104 -8.36 21.31 -15.10
N GLY A 105 -7.11 21.68 -15.35
CA GLY A 105 -6.30 21.06 -16.40
C GLY A 105 -5.91 19.61 -16.11
N ILE A 106 -6.12 19.11 -14.87
CA ILE A 106 -5.77 17.75 -14.49
C ILE A 106 -6.88 16.79 -14.98
N PRO A 107 -6.55 15.81 -15.84
CA PRO A 107 -7.53 14.87 -16.37
C PRO A 107 -8.22 14.09 -15.24
N GLY A 108 -9.55 14.15 -15.21
CA GLY A 108 -10.37 13.45 -14.22
C GLY A 108 -10.80 14.28 -13.01
N VAL A 109 -10.36 15.53 -12.86
CA VAL A 109 -10.83 16.45 -11.82
C VAL A 109 -11.97 17.31 -12.38
N GLY A 110 -13.20 17.01 -11.96
CA GLY A 110 -14.41 17.75 -12.37
C GLY A 110 -15.04 18.46 -11.18
N TYR A 111 -15.29 19.76 -11.31
CA TYR A 111 -16.05 20.55 -10.35
C TYR A 111 -17.50 20.64 -10.82
N ARG A 112 -18.44 20.32 -9.92
CA ARG A 112 -19.86 20.56 -10.15
C ARG A 112 -20.24 21.76 -9.28
N PRO A 113 -20.54 22.93 -9.86
CA PRO A 113 -20.94 24.09 -9.07
C PRO A 113 -22.22 23.79 -8.28
N VAL A 114 -22.22 24.08 -6.98
CA VAL A 114 -23.41 24.03 -6.12
C VAL A 114 -23.95 25.46 -5.96
N LEU A 115 -25.28 25.55 -6.00
CA LEU A 115 -26.14 26.70 -6.30
C LEU A 115 -26.01 27.97 -5.44
N THR A 116 -25.16 28.02 -4.41
CA THR A 116 -25.15 29.12 -3.43
C THR A 116 -23.92 30.03 -3.61
N LYS A 117 -24.15 31.22 -4.17
CA LYS A 117 -23.13 32.20 -4.59
C LYS A 117 -22.27 32.79 -3.47
N GLU A 118 -22.72 32.72 -2.22
CA GLU A 118 -22.18 33.55 -1.14
C GLU A 118 -20.79 33.09 -0.62
N TYR A 119 -20.35 31.89 -1.00
CA TYR A 119 -19.03 31.34 -0.64
C TYR A 119 -18.44 30.50 -1.79
N GLU A 120 -18.78 30.87 -3.04
CA GLU A 120 -18.54 30.01 -4.21
C GLU A 120 -17.05 29.77 -4.47
N ASP A 121 -16.21 30.79 -4.29
CA ASP A 121 -14.78 30.71 -4.62
C ASP A 121 -13.96 30.02 -3.51
N GLU A 122 -14.30 30.24 -2.24
CA GLU A 122 -13.66 29.56 -1.10
C GLU A 122 -14.06 28.07 -1.02
N ARG A 123 -15.32 27.74 -1.33
CA ARG A 123 -15.82 26.35 -1.33
C ARG A 123 -15.42 25.58 -2.57
N LYS A 124 -15.04 26.23 -3.67
CA LYS A 124 -14.56 25.58 -4.91
C LYS A 124 -13.37 24.67 -4.64
N LEU A 125 -12.34 25.20 -3.99
CA LEU A 125 -11.12 24.47 -3.69
C LEU A 125 -11.40 23.29 -2.74
N LEU A 126 -12.21 23.51 -1.70
CA LEU A 126 -12.60 22.45 -0.75
C LEU A 126 -13.37 21.30 -1.43
N VAL A 127 -14.33 21.63 -2.30
CA VAL A 127 -15.13 20.64 -3.03
C VAL A 127 -14.29 19.86 -4.04
N ILE A 128 -13.34 20.52 -4.72
CA ILE A 128 -12.39 19.86 -5.62
C ILE A 128 -11.53 18.86 -4.85
N CYS A 129 -11.01 19.25 -3.67
CA CYS A 129 -10.26 18.36 -2.80
C CYS A 129 -11.10 17.15 -2.36
N VAL A 130 -12.34 17.36 -1.90
CA VAL A 130 -13.24 16.27 -1.45
C VAL A 130 -13.58 15.31 -2.61
N ASN A 131 -13.87 15.82 -3.81
CA ASN A 131 -14.16 14.98 -4.98
C ASN A 131 -12.94 14.19 -5.45
N HIS A 132 -11.75 14.78 -5.39
CA HIS A 132 -10.50 14.07 -5.67
C HIS A 132 -10.29 12.93 -4.65
N HIS A 133 -10.56 13.18 -3.36
CA HIS A 133 -10.46 12.15 -2.31
C HIS A 133 -11.46 11.01 -2.53
N GLN A 134 -12.71 11.30 -2.91
CA GLN A 134 -13.71 10.27 -3.20
C GLN A 134 -13.35 9.38 -4.40
N LYS A 135 -12.54 9.89 -5.35
CA LYS A 135 -12.05 9.10 -6.48
C LYS A 135 -10.83 8.26 -6.17
N LEU A 136 -9.98 8.67 -5.23
CA LEU A 136 -8.81 7.89 -4.79
C LEU A 136 -9.17 6.70 -3.90
N ILE A 137 -10.37 6.71 -3.30
CA ILE A 137 -10.90 5.63 -2.43
C ILE A 137 -11.66 4.57 -3.25
N LYS A 138 -12.05 4.87 -4.49
CA LYS A 138 -12.67 3.93 -5.42
C LYS A 138 -11.63 3.19 -6.24
#